data_AF-A0AAP8GEH9-F1
#
_entry.id   AF-A0AAP8GEH9-F1
#
_cell.length_a   1.000
_cell.length_b   1.000
_cell.length_c   1.000
_cell.angle_alpha   90.00
_cell.angle_beta   90.00
_cell.angle_gamma   90.00
#
_symmetry.space_group_name_H-M   'P 1'
#
loop_
_entity.id
_entity.type
_entity.pdbx_description
1 polymer ?
#
loop_
_entity_poly.entity_id
_entity_poly.type
_entity_poly.pdbx_seq_one_letter_code
_entity_poly.pdbx_strand_id
1 'polypeptide(L)'
;GHNVALISSGDAGIYGMAGLLLELVNKQQLDIEVRLIPGMTASIAAASLLGAPLMHEFCHISLSDLLTPWPVIEKRIVAAGEADFVICFYNPRSRGREGHLARAFALLAA
;
A
#
# COMPACT_ATOMS: atom_id res chain seq x y z
N GLY A 1 -2.15 -28.43 15.26
CA GLY A 1 -1.68 -27.04 15.41
C GLY A 1 -2.78 -26.20 16.05
N HIS A 2 -2.51 -24.91 16.29
CA HIS A 2 -3.53 -23.94 16.74
C HIS A 2 -4.17 -23.22 15.56
N ASN A 3 -5.42 -22.76 15.73
CA ASN A 3 -6.04 -21.82 14.80
C ASN A 3 -5.54 -20.41 15.12
N VAL A 4 -4.86 -19.76 14.17
CA VAL A 4 -4.21 -18.46 14.36
C VAL A 4 -4.86 -17.41 13.48
N ALA A 5 -5.15 -16.24 14.05
CA ALA A 5 -5.58 -15.07 13.32
C ALA A 5 -4.41 -14.06 13.23
N LEU A 6 -3.91 -13.83 12.03
CA LEU A 6 -2.90 -12.79 11.77
C LEU A 6 -3.62 -11.52 11.34
N ILE A 7 -3.59 -10.50 12.19
CA ILE A 7 -4.38 -9.27 12.00
C ILE A 7 -3.60 -8.23 11.19
N SER A 8 -4.26 -7.64 10.21
CA SER A 8 -3.80 -6.45 9.48
C SER A 8 -4.85 -5.35 9.61
N SER A 9 -4.43 -4.10 9.69
CA SER A 9 -5.34 -2.97 9.62
C SER A 9 -5.87 -2.78 8.20
N GLY A 10 -7.17 -2.52 8.05
CA GLY A 10 -7.79 -2.38 6.75
C GLY A 10 -7.88 -3.73 6.03
N ASP A 11 -7.31 -3.83 4.84
CA ASP A 11 -7.28 -5.08 4.07
C ASP A 11 -5.91 -5.77 4.19
N ALA A 12 -5.89 -7.08 4.44
CA ALA A 12 -4.64 -7.82 4.63
C ALA A 12 -3.78 -7.93 3.35
N GLY A 13 -4.38 -7.77 2.17
CA GLY A 13 -3.70 -7.76 0.88
C GLY A 13 -3.10 -6.41 0.47
N ILE A 14 -3.51 -5.31 1.11
CA ILE A 14 -3.05 -3.96 0.74
C ILE A 14 -2.03 -3.45 1.76
N TYR A 15 -0.75 -3.59 1.43
CA TYR A 15 0.38 -3.28 2.33
C TYR A 15 0.27 -3.93 3.73
N GLY A 16 -0.46 -5.03 3.81
CA GLY A 16 -0.67 -5.84 5.01
C GLY A 16 0.16 -7.12 5.02
N MET A 17 -0.24 -8.08 5.84
CA MET A 17 0.54 -9.29 6.10
C MET A 17 0.27 -10.45 5.15
N ALA A 18 -0.79 -10.41 4.33
CA ALA A 18 -1.20 -11.54 3.51
C ALA A 18 -0.09 -11.97 2.53
N GLY A 19 0.52 -11.02 1.83
CA GLY A 19 1.60 -11.30 0.87
C GLY A 19 2.81 -11.95 1.54
N LEU A 20 3.25 -11.42 2.67
CA LEU A 20 4.39 -11.96 3.43
C LEU A 20 4.11 -13.38 3.96
N LEU A 21 2.91 -13.63 4.47
CA LEU A 21 2.50 -14.95 4.95
C LEU A 21 2.49 -15.98 3.81
N LEU A 22 1.87 -15.65 2.68
CA LEU A 22 1.81 -16.54 1.52
C LEU A 22 3.20 -16.82 0.95
N GLU A 23 4.06 -15.80 0.87
CA GLU A 23 5.45 -15.97 0.46
C GLU A 23 6.21 -16.93 1.38
N LEU A 24 6.06 -16.77 2.70
CA LEU A 24 6.73 -17.61 3.69
C LEU A 24 6.25 -19.06 3.62
N VAL A 25 4.93 -19.28 3.59
CA VAL A 25 4.32 -20.62 3.50
C VAL A 25 4.81 -21.35 2.25
N ASN A 26 4.85 -20.65 1.11
CA ASN A 26 5.32 -21.23 -0.15
C ASN A 26 6.83 -21.52 -0.12
N LYS A 27 7.66 -20.59 0.37
CA LYS A 27 9.12 -20.78 0.45
C LYS A 27 9.53 -21.93 1.36
N GLN A 28 8.79 -22.14 2.46
CA GLN A 28 9.06 -23.20 3.42
C GLN A 28 8.29 -24.50 3.12
N GLN A 29 7.49 -24.53 2.05
CA GLN A 29 6.65 -25.69 1.68
C GLN A 29 5.79 -26.20 2.85
N LEU A 30 5.19 -25.27 3.60
CA LEU A 30 4.37 -25.61 4.76
C LEU A 30 2.98 -26.06 4.30
N ASP A 31 2.52 -27.20 4.81
CA ASP A 31 1.15 -27.68 4.62
C ASP A 31 0.21 -27.03 5.66
N ILE A 32 -0.12 -25.76 5.43
CA ILE A 32 -1.00 -24.96 6.29
C ILE A 32 -2.10 -24.34 5.44
N GLU A 33 -3.35 -24.51 5.88
CA GLU A 33 -4.48 -23.81 5.26
C GLU A 33 -4.42 -22.31 5.58
N VAL A 34 -4.36 -21.48 4.55
CA VAL A 34 -4.40 -20.01 4.67
C VAL A 34 -5.70 -19.48 4.08
N ARG A 35 -6.47 -18.76 4.90
CA ARG A 35 -7.70 -18.07 4.47
C ARG A 35 -7.50 -16.56 4.54
N LEU A 36 -7.78 -15.87 3.44
CA LEU A 36 -7.78 -14.41 3.41
C LEU A 36 -9.19 -13.89 3.71
N ILE A 37 -9.30 -13.01 4.70
CA ILE A 37 -10.54 -12.31 5.03
C ILE A 37 -10.41 -10.87 4.56
N PRO A 38 -11.26 -10.40 3.63
CA PRO A 38 -11.15 -9.04 3.09
C PRO A 38 -11.53 -8.01 4.15
N GLY A 39 -10.95 -6.82 4.04
CA GLY A 39 -11.25 -5.70 4.91
C GLY A 39 -11.40 -4.38 4.16
N MET A 40 -11.90 -3.35 4.85
CA MET A 40 -12.04 -2.03 4.26
C MET A 40 -10.70 -1.29 4.31
N THR A 41 -10.07 -1.08 3.16
CA THR A 41 -8.80 -0.37 3.09
C THR A 41 -8.92 1.12 3.37
N ALA A 42 -7.84 1.74 3.85
CA ALA A 42 -7.83 3.13 4.29
C ALA A 42 -8.23 4.14 3.19
N SER A 43 -7.88 3.90 1.93
CA SER A 43 -8.25 4.78 0.81
C SER A 43 -9.76 4.89 0.62
N ILE A 44 -10.50 3.78 0.62
CA ILE A 44 -11.96 3.78 0.49
C ILE A 44 -12.61 4.39 1.73
N ALA A 45 -12.10 4.08 2.92
CA ALA A 45 -12.59 4.67 4.15
C ALA A 45 -12.38 6.20 4.19
N ALA A 46 -11.24 6.70 3.71
CA ALA A 46 -10.98 8.13 3.61
C ALA A 46 -11.83 8.79 2.52
N ALA A 47 -12.02 8.14 1.38
CA ALA A 47 -12.81 8.67 0.28
C ALA A 47 -14.27 8.94 0.70
N SER A 48 -14.87 8.06 1.49
CA SER A 48 -16.26 8.26 1.97
C SER A 48 -16.42 9.51 2.85
N LEU A 49 -15.35 9.94 3.54
CA LEU A 49 -15.33 11.18 4.32
C LEU A 49 -15.10 12.43 3.46
N LEU A 50 -14.53 12.25 2.27
CA LEU A 50 -14.17 13.31 1.32
C LEU A 50 -15.17 13.45 0.16
N GLY A 51 -16.23 12.63 0.14
CA GLY A 51 -17.21 12.57 -0.95
C GLY A 51 -16.89 11.45 -1.93
N ALA A 52 -16.41 11.80 -3.13
CA ALA A 52 -16.10 10.84 -4.18
C ALA A 52 -14.74 11.10 -4.87
N PRO A 53 -13.63 11.27 -4.12
CA PRO A 53 -12.33 11.61 -4.71
C PRO A 53 -11.71 10.47 -5.55
N LEU A 54 -12.21 9.23 -5.43
CA LEU A 54 -11.71 8.05 -6.15
C LEU A 54 -12.67 7.57 -7.25
N MET A 55 -13.46 8.49 -7.82
CA MET A 55 -14.45 8.16 -8.86
C MET A 55 -13.78 7.78 -10.21
N HIS A 56 -12.63 8.40 -10.50
CA HIS A 56 -11.82 8.12 -11.68
C HIS A 56 -10.71 7.12 -11.39
N GLU A 57 -9.92 6.81 -12.42
CA GLU A 57 -8.74 5.95 -12.34
C GLU A 57 -7.83 6.39 -11.19
N PHE A 58 -7.58 5.47 -10.27
CA PHE A 58 -6.74 5.73 -9.10
C PHE A 58 -5.76 4.59 -8.86
N CYS A 59 -4.69 4.89 -8.14
CA CYS A 59 -3.70 3.90 -7.75
C CYS A 59 -3.29 4.05 -6.28
N HIS A 60 -2.71 2.98 -5.73
CA HIS A 60 -2.07 2.99 -4.43
C HIS A 60 -0.56 3.00 -4.59
N ILE A 61 0.11 3.91 -3.89
CA ILE A 61 1.57 3.96 -3.82
C ILE A 61 1.98 4.08 -2.35
N SER A 62 2.77 3.12 -1.85
CA SER A 62 3.43 3.26 -0.55
C SER A 62 4.70 4.10 -0.70
N LEU A 63 4.88 5.06 0.22
CA LEU A 63 6.11 5.86 0.33
C LEU A 63 7.16 5.24 1.26
N SER A 64 6.98 3.98 1.67
CA SER A 64 7.95 3.25 2.48
C SER A 64 9.02 2.61 1.58
N ASP A 65 10.27 2.99 1.83
CA ASP A 65 11.45 2.50 1.12
C ASP A 65 12.11 1.27 1.76
N LEU A 66 11.55 0.76 2.86
CA LEU A 66 12.11 -0.36 3.63
C LEU A 66 12.43 -1.60 2.78
N LEU A 67 11.53 -1.96 1.86
CA LEU A 67 11.68 -3.11 0.96
C LEU A 67 11.63 -2.72 -0.53
N THR A 68 11.38 -1.45 -0.83
CA THR A 68 11.28 -0.93 -2.20
C THR A 68 12.25 0.24 -2.36
N PRO A 69 13.27 0.15 -3.22
CA PRO A 69 14.20 1.27 -3.42
C PRO A 69 13.47 2.55 -3.84
N TRP A 70 13.87 3.68 -3.26
CA TRP A 70 13.25 4.99 -3.55
C TRP A 70 13.14 5.33 -5.05
N PRO A 71 14.14 5.06 -5.92
CA PRO A 71 14.00 5.33 -7.36
C PRO A 71 12.83 4.60 -8.03
N VAL A 72 12.45 3.42 -7.53
CA VAL A 72 11.27 2.69 -8.02
C VAL A 72 9.98 3.39 -7.58
N ILE A 73 9.95 3.94 -6.37
CA ILE A 73 8.82 4.72 -5.86
C ILE A 73 8.67 6.01 -6.68
N GLU A 74 9.76 6.75 -6.93
CA GLU A 74 9.73 7.96 -7.77
C GLU A 74 9.20 7.66 -9.17
N LYS A 75 9.70 6.59 -9.80
CA LYS A 75 9.21 6.15 -11.12
C LYS A 75 7.70 5.90 -11.12
N ARG A 76 7.15 5.27 -10.07
CA ARG A 76 5.71 5.01 -9.96
C ARG A 76 4.91 6.30 -9.79
N ILE A 77 5.41 7.24 -9.00
CA ILE A 77 4.74 8.54 -8.78
C ILE A 77 4.69 9.34 -10.08
N VAL A 78 5.83 9.46 -10.77
CA VAL A 78 5.91 10.19 -12.04
C VAL A 78 4.99 9.55 -13.08
N ALA A 79 5.06 8.23 -13.25
CA ALA A 79 4.20 7.54 -14.22
C ALA A 79 2.70 7.68 -13.90
N ALA A 80 2.32 7.65 -12.61
CA ALA A 80 0.93 7.87 -12.22
C ALA A 80 0.47 9.31 -12.48
N GLY A 81 1.34 10.30 -12.25
CA GLY A 81 1.09 11.70 -12.59
C GLY A 81 0.97 11.93 -14.10
N GLU A 82 1.90 11.40 -14.89
CA GLU A 82 1.88 11.46 -16.37
C GLU A 82 0.61 10.82 -16.96
N ALA A 83 0.06 9.81 -16.28
CA ALA A 83 -1.14 9.10 -16.70
C ALA A 83 -2.44 9.69 -16.11
N ASP A 84 -2.38 10.81 -15.39
CA ASP A 84 -3.54 11.49 -14.79
C ASP A 84 -4.33 10.63 -13.78
N PHE A 85 -3.63 9.81 -12.99
CA PHE A 85 -4.26 8.99 -11.94
C PHE A 85 -4.45 9.78 -10.66
N VAL A 86 -5.57 9.53 -9.96
CA VAL A 86 -5.68 9.88 -8.54
C VAL A 86 -4.75 8.96 -7.72
N ILE A 87 -3.91 9.52 -6.84
CA ILE A 87 -2.93 8.74 -6.08
C ILE A 87 -3.31 8.70 -4.60
N CYS A 88 -3.54 7.50 -4.06
CA CYS A 88 -3.61 7.31 -2.60
C CYS A 88 -2.23 6.92 -2.05
N PHE A 89 -1.59 7.84 -1.32
CA PHE A 89 -0.33 7.56 -0.66
C PHE A 89 -0.52 6.77 0.64
N TYR A 90 0.07 5.58 0.70
CA TYR A 90 0.20 4.77 1.91
C TYR A 90 1.57 4.98 2.56
N ASN A 91 1.64 4.77 3.87
CA ASN A 91 2.84 4.98 4.67
C ASN A 91 3.56 6.33 4.39
N PRO A 92 2.82 7.46 4.33
CA PRO A 92 3.34 8.70 3.77
C PRO A 92 4.47 9.33 4.61
N ARG A 93 4.52 9.01 5.91
CA ARG A 93 5.50 9.56 6.86
C ARG A 93 5.89 8.51 7.90
N SER A 94 7.10 8.61 8.40
CA SER A 94 7.59 7.95 9.62
C SER A 94 8.71 8.79 10.23
N ARG A 95 9.18 8.45 11.44
CA ARG A 95 10.32 9.14 12.09
C ARG A 95 11.60 9.16 11.23
N GLY A 96 11.79 8.15 10.37
CA GLY A 96 12.96 8.07 9.47
C GLY A 96 12.70 8.59 8.05
N ARG A 97 11.49 9.10 7.75
CA ARG A 97 11.04 9.42 6.38
C ARG A 97 10.29 10.76 6.31
N GLU A 98 10.78 11.78 6.99
CA GLU A 98 10.06 13.06 7.07
C GLU A 98 9.91 13.77 5.71
N GLY A 99 10.87 13.58 4.79
CA GLY A 99 10.90 14.23 3.48
C GLY A 99 10.14 13.53 2.34
N HIS A 100 9.70 12.28 2.51
CA HIS A 100 9.18 11.47 1.39
C HIS A 100 7.89 12.04 0.79
N LEU A 101 6.95 12.47 1.64
CA LEU A 101 5.71 13.07 1.17
C LEU A 101 5.95 14.39 0.43
N ALA A 102 6.83 15.25 0.95
CA ALA A 102 7.19 16.50 0.29
C ALA A 102 7.86 16.25 -1.07
N ARG A 103 8.75 15.25 -1.15
CA ARG A 103 9.37 14.82 -2.40
C ARG A 103 8.34 14.27 -3.40
N ALA A 104 7.38 13.48 -2.95
CA ALA A 104 6.29 12.99 -3.79
C ALA A 104 5.49 14.14 -4.42
N PHE A 105 5.14 15.18 -3.66
CA PHE A 105 4.49 16.37 -4.21
C PHE A 105 5.37 17.14 -5.20
N ALA A 106 6.68 17.26 -4.92
CA ALA A 106 7.60 17.90 -5.86
C ALA A 106 7.70 17.15 -7.21
N LEU A 107 7.58 15.81 -7.19
CA LEU A 107 7.56 15.00 -8.42
C LEU A 107 6.27 15.17 -9.23
N LEU A 108 5.13 15.40 -8.56
CA LEU A 108 3.84 15.61 -9.22
C LEU A 108 3.64 17.04 -9.74
N ALA A 109 4.44 17.99 -9.25
CA ALA A 109 4.40 19.39 -9.66
C ALA A 109 5.39 19.73 -10.78
N ALA A 110 6.19 18.76 -11.22
CA ALA A 110 7.18 18.90 -12.28
C ALA A 110 6.55 18.65 -13.65
#